data_AF-A0A2U1WLE3-F1
#
_entry.id   AF-A0A2U1WLE3-F1
#
_cell.length_a   1.000
_cell.length_b   1.000
_cell.length_c   1.000
_cell.angle_alpha   90.00
_cell.angle_beta   90.00
_cell.angle_gamma   90.00
#
_symmetry.space_group_name_H-M   'P 1'
#
loop_
_entity.id
_entity.type
_entity.pdbx_description
1 polymer ?
#
loop_
_entity_poly.entity_id
_entity_poly.type
_entity_poly.pdbx_seq_one_letter_code
_entity_poly.pdbx_strand_id
1 'polypeptide(L)'
;MVAAFVCAIGCGGAWADSIRGLLPVGAVHEGQVPLGRATVPLPPGKWTVTAFKETRSDHNNVISEVTLSSIQNGRYQGFVSIRTNQDPARNGWQPYAFCSRKDVYFIQLDANYKHEEACWGINHQRMEETSKYRPDEGRNSRQVVADAGLAMPKTMIATHMRVASSGWFVTYDIFLNPTYFGFGDEGANWASNPWHKDLIARDPRKVNFMEQLRSRHAPIYAALRSTFQ
;
A
#
# COMPACT_ATOMS: atom_id res chain seq x y z
N MET A 1 15.60 55.79 -1.35
CA MET A 1 14.85 54.99 -2.34
C MET A 1 15.87 54.28 -3.23
N VAL A 2 16.23 53.04 -2.88
CA VAL A 2 16.94 52.10 -3.76
C VAL A 2 16.42 50.71 -3.37
N ALA A 3 15.65 50.11 -4.27
CA ALA A 3 15.12 48.76 -4.11
C ALA A 3 16.14 47.78 -4.70
N ALA A 4 16.65 46.87 -3.88
CA ALA A 4 17.47 45.75 -4.34
C ALA A 4 16.54 44.56 -4.64
N PHE A 5 16.34 44.28 -5.92
CA PHE A 5 15.74 43.05 -6.42
C PHE A 5 16.78 41.92 -6.27
N VAL A 6 16.55 41.00 -5.33
CA VAL A 6 17.30 39.74 -5.29
C VAL A 6 16.57 38.75 -6.18
N CYS A 7 17.14 38.47 -7.35
CA CYS A 7 16.76 37.32 -8.17
C CYS A 7 17.09 36.04 -7.40
N ALA A 8 16.07 35.38 -6.86
CA ALA A 8 16.19 33.99 -6.45
C ALA A 8 16.38 33.15 -7.72
N ILE A 9 17.60 32.68 -7.93
CA ILE A 9 17.96 31.72 -8.96
C ILE A 9 17.14 30.45 -8.68
N GLY A 10 16.16 30.19 -9.54
CA GLY A 10 15.45 28.92 -9.57
C GLY A 10 16.44 27.82 -9.88
N CYS A 11 16.83 27.05 -8.86
CA CYS A 11 17.39 25.73 -9.08
C CYS A 11 16.31 24.90 -9.79
N GLY A 12 16.49 24.67 -11.09
CA GLY A 12 15.80 23.60 -11.78
C GLY A 12 16.12 22.31 -11.03
N GLY A 13 15.13 21.79 -10.30
CA GLY A 13 15.28 20.56 -9.54
C GLY A 13 15.69 19.44 -10.48
N ALA A 14 16.71 18.67 -10.10
CA ALA A 14 16.96 17.39 -10.72
C ALA A 14 15.69 16.55 -10.56
N TRP A 15 15.05 16.25 -11.69
CA TRP A 15 13.85 15.42 -11.72
C TRP A 15 14.28 13.97 -11.54
N ALA A 16 13.69 13.30 -10.54
CA ALA A 16 13.88 11.90 -10.15
C ALA A 16 14.97 11.62 -9.11
N ASP A 17 14.80 12.15 -7.89
CA ASP A 17 15.20 11.34 -6.74
C ASP A 17 14.31 10.08 -6.77
N SER A 18 14.91 8.93 -7.10
CA SER A 18 14.24 7.63 -7.02
C SER A 18 13.61 7.51 -5.63
N ILE A 19 12.41 6.92 -5.56
CA ILE A 19 11.71 6.65 -4.28
C ILE A 19 12.63 5.93 -3.30
N ARG A 20 13.61 5.17 -3.81
CA ARG A 20 14.70 4.57 -3.05
C ARG A 20 15.45 5.54 -2.14
N GLY A 21 15.80 6.73 -2.65
CA GLY A 21 16.53 7.75 -1.88
C GLY A 21 15.66 8.43 -0.82
N LEU A 22 14.35 8.52 -1.08
CA LEU A 22 13.38 9.14 -0.16
C LEU A 22 12.96 8.20 0.97
N LEU A 23 13.00 6.88 0.72
CA LEU A 23 12.59 5.83 1.63
C LEU A 23 13.69 4.76 1.76
N PRO A 24 14.83 5.10 2.41
CA PRO A 24 15.91 4.12 2.59
C PRO A 24 15.48 3.00 3.56
N VAL A 25 15.93 1.77 3.30
CA VAL A 25 15.67 0.62 4.17
C VAL A 25 16.18 0.91 5.59
N GLY A 26 15.33 0.65 6.59
CA GLY A 26 15.58 0.94 8.00
C GLY A 26 15.01 2.28 8.48
N ALA A 27 14.63 3.19 7.58
CA ALA A 27 13.96 4.43 7.97
C ALA A 27 12.62 4.16 8.64
N VAL A 28 12.27 4.96 9.66
CA VAL A 28 11.02 4.85 10.40
C VAL A 28 10.15 6.07 10.12
N HIS A 29 8.89 5.82 9.79
CA HIS A 29 7.90 6.86 9.47
C HIS A 29 6.63 6.71 10.29
N GLU A 30 6.00 7.84 10.59
CA GLU A 30 4.74 7.93 11.32
C GLU A 30 3.83 8.93 10.59
N GLY A 31 2.54 8.60 10.46
CA GLY A 31 1.53 9.48 9.87
C GLY A 31 1.56 9.61 8.35
N GLN A 32 2.74 9.78 7.73
CA GLN A 32 2.89 9.93 6.27
C GLN A 32 4.29 9.54 5.77
N VAL A 33 4.40 9.23 4.47
CA VAL A 33 5.67 8.96 3.78
C VAL A 33 5.79 9.74 2.49
N PRO A 34 7.00 10.21 2.13
CA PRO A 34 7.26 10.76 0.80
C PRO A 34 7.21 9.65 -0.26
N LEU A 35 6.58 9.94 -1.39
CA LEU A 35 6.49 9.06 -2.56
C LEU A 35 6.72 9.89 -3.82
N GLY A 36 8.00 10.18 -4.10
CA GLY A 36 8.40 11.06 -5.22
C GLY A 36 7.78 12.46 -5.07
N ARG A 37 6.82 12.77 -5.94
CA ARG A 37 6.11 14.07 -5.97
C ARG A 37 4.94 14.19 -4.97
N ALA A 38 4.71 13.16 -4.18
CA ALA A 38 3.56 13.05 -3.29
C ALA A 38 4.00 12.80 -1.85
N THR A 39 3.14 13.14 -0.90
CA THR A 39 3.17 12.56 0.45
C THR A 39 1.91 11.75 0.62
N VAL A 40 2.05 10.49 1.01
CA VAL A 40 0.90 9.59 1.21
C VAL A 40 0.76 9.27 2.69
N PRO A 41 -0.45 9.35 3.26
CA PRO A 41 -0.67 9.05 4.67
C PRO A 41 -0.39 7.57 4.95
N LEU A 42 0.02 7.26 6.18
CA LEU A 42 0.21 5.92 6.71
C LEU A 42 -0.91 5.60 7.72
N PRO A 43 -1.24 4.31 7.91
CA PRO A 43 -2.08 3.92 9.04
C PRO A 43 -1.41 4.30 10.37
N PRO A 44 -2.18 4.44 11.47
CA PRO A 44 -1.61 4.74 12.78
C PRO A 44 -0.52 3.75 13.19
N GLY A 45 0.58 4.26 13.73
CA GLY A 45 1.71 3.47 14.21
C GLY A 45 3.05 3.87 13.60
N LYS A 46 4.10 3.17 14.02
CA LYS A 46 5.46 3.33 13.51
C LYS A 46 5.72 2.30 12.42
N TRP A 47 6.13 2.78 11.25
CA TRP A 47 6.34 1.95 10.07
C TRP A 47 7.79 2.04 9.62
N THR A 48 8.49 0.92 9.67
CA THR A 48 9.89 0.85 9.23
C THR A 48 9.93 0.42 7.77
N VAL A 49 10.66 1.12 6.92
CA VAL A 49 10.95 0.67 5.55
C VAL A 49 11.76 -0.62 5.64
N THR A 50 11.22 -1.73 5.17
CA THR A 50 11.88 -3.03 5.29
C THR A 50 12.39 -3.57 3.97
N ALA A 51 11.74 -3.22 2.85
CA ALA A 51 12.14 -3.73 1.55
C ALA A 51 11.92 -2.70 0.45
N PHE A 52 12.78 -2.78 -0.56
CA PHE A 52 12.66 -2.04 -1.80
C PHE A 52 12.85 -2.98 -2.99
N LYS A 53 12.11 -2.73 -4.06
CA LYS A 53 12.24 -3.46 -5.31
C LYS A 53 11.97 -2.55 -6.50
N GLU A 54 12.81 -2.66 -7.51
CA GLU A 54 12.61 -2.07 -8.82
C GLU A 54 12.37 -3.16 -9.87
N THR A 55 11.40 -2.93 -10.73
CA THR A 55 11.11 -3.79 -11.89
C THR A 55 10.91 -2.92 -13.11
N ARG A 56 10.93 -3.54 -14.29
CA ARG A 56 10.58 -2.89 -15.54
C ARG A 56 9.29 -3.49 -16.07
N SER A 57 8.40 -2.63 -16.56
CA SER A 57 7.24 -3.06 -17.34
C SER A 57 7.66 -3.55 -18.74
N ASP A 58 6.71 -4.15 -19.47
CA ASP A 58 6.92 -4.60 -20.85
C ASP A 58 7.25 -3.44 -21.81
N HIS A 59 6.92 -2.20 -21.43
CA HIS A 59 7.26 -0.97 -22.16
C HIS A 59 8.48 -0.24 -21.57
N ASN A 60 9.26 -0.93 -20.75
CA ASN A 60 10.50 -0.47 -20.13
C ASN A 60 10.36 0.70 -19.12
N ASN A 61 9.14 1.06 -18.72
CA ASN A 61 8.93 1.97 -17.58
C ASN A 61 9.42 1.32 -16.29
N VAL A 62 10.16 2.06 -15.46
CA VAL A 62 10.65 1.65 -14.14
C VAL A 62 9.51 1.72 -13.14
N ILE A 63 9.31 0.63 -12.42
CA ILE A 63 8.30 0.49 -11.38
C ILE A 63 9.00 0.20 -10.06
N SER A 64 8.82 1.07 -9.09
CA SER A 64 9.28 0.87 -7.72
C SER A 64 8.18 0.30 -6.85
N GLU A 65 8.57 -0.57 -5.95
CA GLU A 65 7.77 -1.06 -4.84
C GLU A 65 8.56 -0.90 -3.55
N VAL A 66 7.96 -0.20 -2.57
CA VAL A 66 8.52 -0.05 -1.23
C VAL A 66 7.57 -0.73 -0.23
N THR A 67 8.13 -1.53 0.66
CA THR A 67 7.39 -2.17 1.75
C THR A 67 7.82 -1.59 3.08
N LEU A 68 6.84 -1.18 3.89
CA LEU A 68 7.04 -0.79 5.27
C LEU A 68 6.35 -1.79 6.20
N SER A 69 6.99 -2.21 7.27
CA SER A 69 6.44 -3.13 8.26
C SER A 69 6.36 -2.49 9.64
N SER A 70 5.35 -2.85 10.44
CA SER A 70 5.17 -2.37 11.81
C SER A 70 5.21 -3.55 12.80
N ILE A 71 6.23 -3.55 13.66
CA ILE A 71 6.33 -4.41 14.84
C ILE A 71 6.42 -3.49 16.05
N GLN A 72 5.47 -3.63 16.99
CA GLN A 72 5.39 -2.80 18.18
C GLN A 72 5.21 -3.69 19.40
N ASN A 73 6.02 -3.48 20.44
CA ASN A 73 5.98 -4.24 21.69
C ASN A 73 5.98 -5.77 21.45
N GLY A 74 6.83 -6.24 20.53
CA GLY A 74 6.93 -7.66 20.16
C GLY A 74 5.70 -8.20 19.41
N ARG A 75 4.82 -7.35 18.89
CA ARG A 75 3.63 -7.77 18.14
C ARG A 75 3.66 -7.19 16.73
N TYR A 76 3.44 -8.04 15.75
CA TYR A 76 3.37 -7.63 14.34
C TYR A 76 2.00 -7.01 14.03
N GLN A 77 1.96 -5.72 13.73
CA GLN A 77 0.75 -5.01 13.34
C GLN A 77 0.40 -5.29 11.87
N GLY A 78 1.40 -5.35 11.00
CA GLY A 78 1.19 -5.56 9.57
C GLY A 78 2.25 -4.91 8.69
N PHE A 79 1.95 -4.77 7.40
CA PHE A 79 2.81 -4.11 6.41
C PHE A 79 2.01 -3.25 5.42
N VAL A 80 2.66 -2.23 4.88
CA VAL A 80 2.17 -1.41 3.77
C VAL A 80 3.08 -1.68 2.57
N SER A 81 2.51 -1.93 1.38
CA SER A 81 3.26 -1.96 0.12
C SER A 81 2.77 -0.83 -0.79
N ILE A 82 3.71 -0.06 -1.33
CA ILE A 82 3.42 1.07 -2.21
C ILE A 82 4.17 0.85 -3.51
N ARG A 83 3.44 0.77 -4.61
CA ARG A 83 3.97 0.55 -5.95
C ARG A 83 3.59 1.68 -6.89
N THR A 84 4.56 2.23 -7.61
CA THR A 84 4.35 3.34 -8.57
C THR A 84 5.43 3.30 -9.65
N ASN A 85 5.16 3.91 -10.79
CA ASN A 85 6.17 4.16 -11.81
C ASN A 85 7.04 5.38 -11.48
N GLN A 86 8.30 5.37 -11.94
CA GLN A 86 9.23 6.51 -11.84
C GLN A 86 9.19 7.42 -13.06
N ASP A 87 8.90 6.86 -14.23
CA ASP A 87 8.83 7.56 -15.51
C ASP A 87 7.43 7.38 -16.15
N PRO A 88 6.93 8.40 -16.87
CA PRO A 88 5.56 8.37 -17.37
C PRO A 88 5.34 7.31 -18.46
N ALA A 89 4.24 6.56 -18.34
CA ALA A 89 3.79 5.66 -19.40
C ALA A 89 3.27 6.42 -20.63
N ARG A 90 3.40 5.79 -21.81
CA ARG A 90 2.88 6.31 -23.07
C ARG A 90 1.44 5.88 -23.36
N ASN A 91 1.07 4.67 -22.92
CA ASN A 91 -0.16 3.99 -23.29
C ASN A 91 -1.04 3.66 -22.06
N GLY A 92 -0.88 4.40 -20.96
CA GLY A 92 -1.55 4.10 -19.70
C GLY A 92 -1.10 2.79 -19.05
N TRP A 93 -1.91 2.33 -18.10
CA TRP A 93 -1.63 1.16 -17.27
C TRP A 93 -2.70 0.09 -17.41
N GLN A 94 -2.30 -1.16 -17.22
CA GLN A 94 -3.25 -2.27 -17.16
C GLN A 94 -4.23 -2.06 -15.98
N PRO A 95 -5.52 -2.38 -16.17
CA PRO A 95 -6.48 -2.35 -15.09
C PRO A 95 -6.04 -3.24 -13.93
N TYR A 96 -6.24 -2.75 -12.72
CA TYR A 96 -5.96 -3.49 -11.52
C TYR A 96 -7.11 -4.45 -11.23
N ALA A 97 -6.84 -5.75 -11.39
CA ALA A 97 -7.88 -6.79 -11.31
C ALA A 97 -8.69 -6.80 -10.01
N PHE A 98 -8.16 -6.24 -8.91
CA PHE A 98 -8.93 -6.07 -7.68
C PHE A 98 -10.15 -5.15 -7.86
N CYS A 99 -10.04 -4.09 -8.68
CA CYS A 99 -11.08 -3.09 -8.91
C CYS A 99 -12.38 -3.66 -9.52
N SER A 100 -12.33 -4.85 -10.11
CA SER A 100 -13.49 -5.51 -10.73
C SER A 100 -14.05 -6.66 -9.90
N ARG A 101 -13.49 -6.95 -8.72
CA ARG A 101 -13.95 -8.02 -7.84
C ARG A 101 -15.33 -7.70 -7.26
N LYS A 102 -16.18 -8.72 -7.16
CA LYS A 102 -17.54 -8.64 -6.55
C LYS A 102 -17.68 -9.51 -5.30
N ASP A 103 -16.63 -10.26 -5.01
CA ASP A 103 -16.54 -11.31 -4.00
C ASP A 103 -15.66 -10.87 -2.81
N VAL A 104 -15.40 -9.58 -2.67
CA VAL A 104 -14.67 -8.96 -1.56
C VAL A 104 -15.63 -8.26 -0.58
N TYR A 105 -15.17 -7.93 0.62
CA TYR A 105 -16.01 -7.32 1.64
C TYR A 105 -16.56 -5.95 1.21
N PHE A 106 -15.70 -5.12 0.63
CA PHE A 106 -16.06 -3.78 0.19
C PHE A 106 -15.24 -3.41 -1.05
N ILE A 107 -15.87 -2.70 -1.98
CA ILE A 107 -15.21 -2.08 -3.11
C ILE A 107 -15.93 -0.77 -3.47
N GLN A 108 -15.14 0.27 -3.76
CA GLN A 108 -15.58 1.52 -4.33
C GLN A 108 -14.80 1.73 -5.63
N LEU A 109 -15.54 1.96 -6.71
CA LEU A 109 -15.01 2.21 -8.04
C LEU A 109 -15.45 3.60 -8.47
N ASP A 110 -14.50 4.54 -8.55
CA ASP A 110 -14.79 5.92 -8.93
C ASP A 110 -14.46 6.19 -10.40
N ALA A 111 -13.45 5.52 -10.95
CA ALA A 111 -13.08 5.60 -12.36
C ALA A 111 -12.59 4.24 -12.86
N ASN A 112 -13.03 3.87 -14.06
CA ASN A 112 -12.54 2.71 -14.79
C ASN A 112 -12.86 2.88 -16.28
N TYR A 113 -12.23 3.87 -16.89
CA TYR A 113 -12.40 4.18 -18.30
C TYR A 113 -11.07 4.71 -18.84
N LYS A 114 -10.73 4.37 -20.09
CA LYS A 114 -9.65 4.99 -20.88
C LYS A 114 -8.43 5.44 -20.06
N HIS A 115 -7.47 4.55 -19.80
CA HIS A 115 -6.23 4.83 -19.05
C HIS A 115 -6.39 5.45 -17.65
N GLU A 116 -7.62 5.72 -17.18
CA GLU A 116 -7.93 6.22 -15.85
C GLU A 116 -8.59 5.11 -15.03
N GLU A 117 -8.05 4.89 -13.84
CA GLU A 117 -8.56 3.91 -12.90
C GLU A 117 -8.45 4.48 -11.49
N ALA A 118 -9.56 4.50 -10.75
CA ALA A 118 -9.57 4.90 -9.36
C ALA A 118 -10.52 3.97 -8.61
N CYS A 119 -9.96 3.14 -7.75
CA CYS A 119 -10.73 2.24 -6.92
C CYS A 119 -10.02 1.97 -5.60
N TRP A 120 -10.80 1.53 -4.62
CA TRP A 120 -10.25 0.88 -3.45
C TRP A 120 -11.24 -0.11 -2.85
N GLY A 121 -10.75 -0.99 -2.00
CA GLY A 121 -11.61 -1.94 -1.31
C GLY A 121 -10.89 -2.70 -0.22
N ILE A 122 -11.65 -3.51 0.51
CA ILE A 122 -11.16 -4.29 1.65
C ILE A 122 -11.50 -5.75 1.42
N ASN A 123 -10.52 -6.62 1.69
CA ASN A 123 -10.65 -8.06 1.59
C ASN A 123 -9.80 -8.75 2.67
N HIS A 124 -10.02 -10.05 2.89
CA HIS A 124 -9.03 -10.88 3.57
C HIS A 124 -8.05 -11.47 2.56
N GLN A 125 -6.78 -11.49 2.95
CA GLN A 125 -5.71 -12.10 2.18
C GLN A 125 -5.17 -13.30 2.95
N ARG A 126 -5.09 -14.44 2.26
CA ARG A 126 -4.38 -15.61 2.78
C ARG A 126 -2.88 -15.39 2.65
N MET A 127 -2.17 -15.61 3.74
CA MET A 127 -0.73 -15.49 3.78
C MET A 127 -0.11 -16.87 3.52
N GLU A 128 -0.13 -17.32 2.27
CA GLU A 128 0.56 -18.55 1.84
C GLU A 128 2.08 -18.35 1.73
N GLU A 129 2.88 -19.38 2.06
CA GLU A 129 4.35 -19.39 1.94
C GLU A 129 4.85 -19.28 0.49
N THR A 130 3.95 -19.24 -0.49
CA THR A 130 4.23 -19.33 -1.92
C THR A 130 4.77 -18.04 -2.55
N SER A 131 4.99 -16.97 -1.78
CA SER A 131 5.45 -15.70 -2.33
C SER A 131 6.89 -15.81 -2.89
N LYS A 132 7.01 -15.66 -4.21
CA LYS A 132 8.29 -15.50 -4.92
C LYS A 132 8.87 -14.09 -4.81
N TYR A 133 8.25 -13.20 -4.03
CA TYR A 133 8.73 -11.84 -3.87
C TYR A 133 10.11 -11.84 -3.20
N ARG A 134 11.11 -11.44 -3.97
CA ARG A 134 12.46 -11.11 -3.52
C ARG A 134 12.66 -9.62 -3.74
N PRO A 135 12.91 -8.84 -2.67
CA PRO A 135 13.29 -7.44 -2.82
C PRO A 135 14.73 -7.34 -3.33
N ASP A 136 15.07 -6.21 -3.93
CA ASP A 136 16.45 -5.90 -4.32
C ASP A 136 17.26 -5.47 -3.09
N GLU A 137 16.60 -4.85 -2.12
CA GLU A 137 17.18 -4.41 -0.86
C GLU A 137 16.30 -4.76 0.34
N GLY A 138 16.96 -5.08 1.45
CA GLY A 138 16.30 -5.34 2.72
C GLY A 138 15.63 -6.72 2.79
N ARG A 139 14.52 -6.77 3.53
CA ARG A 139 13.81 -7.99 3.91
C ARG A 139 12.32 -7.82 3.65
N ASN A 140 11.72 -8.81 3.02
CA ASN A 140 10.26 -8.83 2.86
C ASN A 140 9.56 -9.01 4.21
N SER A 141 8.25 -8.75 4.26
CA SER A 141 7.49 -8.80 5.52
C SER A 141 7.54 -10.16 6.22
N ARG A 142 7.65 -11.28 5.49
CA ARG A 142 7.82 -12.62 6.10
C ARG A 142 9.16 -12.75 6.82
N GLN A 143 10.25 -12.32 6.19
CA GLN A 143 11.58 -12.33 6.79
C GLN A 143 11.63 -11.42 8.02
N VAL A 144 11.04 -10.23 7.95
CA VAL A 144 10.96 -9.28 9.08
C VAL A 144 10.25 -9.90 10.28
N VAL A 145 9.13 -10.58 10.05
CA VAL A 145 8.37 -11.27 11.11
C VAL A 145 9.16 -12.44 11.69
N ALA A 146 9.79 -13.25 10.84
CA ALA A 146 10.61 -14.39 11.27
C ALA A 146 11.83 -13.95 12.10
N ASP A 147 12.54 -12.91 11.67
CA ASP A 147 13.72 -12.37 12.35
C ASP A 147 13.38 -11.78 13.73
N ALA A 148 12.13 -11.36 13.93
CA ALA A 148 11.60 -10.92 15.21
C ALA A 148 11.14 -12.08 16.12
N GLY A 149 11.31 -13.34 15.70
CA GLY A 149 10.83 -14.52 16.42
C GLY A 149 9.31 -14.65 16.43
N LEU A 150 8.62 -14.04 15.47
CA LEU A 150 7.17 -14.06 15.34
C LEU A 150 6.73 -14.98 14.20
N ALA A 151 5.49 -15.44 14.26
CA ALA A 151 4.85 -16.16 13.17
C ALA A 151 4.05 -15.20 12.28
N MET A 152 4.14 -15.39 10.96
CA MET A 152 3.27 -14.67 10.02
C MET A 152 1.83 -15.14 10.22
N PRO A 153 0.85 -14.24 10.44
CA PRO A 153 -0.55 -14.63 10.55
C PRO A 153 -1.02 -15.36 9.28
N LYS A 154 -1.89 -16.35 9.43
CA LYS A 154 -2.44 -17.13 8.31
C LYS A 154 -3.35 -16.29 7.41
N THR A 155 -4.00 -15.29 7.99
CA THR A 155 -4.88 -14.34 7.30
C THR A 155 -4.53 -12.92 7.71
N MET A 156 -4.45 -12.01 6.74
CA MET A 156 -4.37 -10.58 6.97
C MET A 156 -5.59 -9.88 6.38
N ILE A 157 -5.95 -8.73 6.94
CA ILE A 157 -6.97 -7.85 6.37
C ILE A 157 -6.28 -6.84 5.46
N ALA A 158 -6.58 -6.92 4.17
CA ALA A 158 -5.96 -6.14 3.14
C ALA A 158 -6.90 -5.02 2.68
N THR A 159 -6.41 -3.78 2.70
CA THR A 159 -7.03 -2.67 1.96
C THR A 159 -6.19 -2.42 0.73
N HIS A 160 -6.82 -2.54 -0.44
CA HIS A 160 -6.18 -2.33 -1.72
C HIS A 160 -6.67 -1.01 -2.31
N MET A 161 -5.75 -0.17 -2.77
CA MET A 161 -6.08 1.12 -3.39
C MET A 161 -5.32 1.26 -4.70
N ARG A 162 -6.00 1.80 -5.71
CA ARG A 162 -5.44 2.05 -7.03
C ARG A 162 -5.89 3.42 -7.51
N VAL A 163 -4.93 4.22 -7.95
CA VAL A 163 -5.17 5.45 -8.71
C VAL A 163 -4.22 5.45 -9.90
N ALA A 164 -4.74 5.60 -11.11
CA ALA A 164 -3.97 5.62 -12.34
C ALA A 164 -4.54 6.62 -13.35
N SER A 165 -3.63 7.19 -14.15
CA SER A 165 -3.88 8.02 -15.32
C SER A 165 -3.02 7.51 -16.49
N SER A 166 -3.06 8.21 -17.64
CA SER A 166 -2.29 7.81 -18.83
C SER A 166 -0.78 7.72 -18.62
N GLY A 167 -0.22 8.52 -17.71
CA GLY A 167 1.21 8.56 -17.44
C GLY A 167 1.62 7.89 -16.13
N TRP A 168 0.74 7.80 -15.14
CA TRP A 168 1.15 7.49 -13.77
C TRP A 168 0.19 6.55 -13.07
N PHE A 169 0.68 5.78 -12.11
CA PHE A 169 -0.15 5.04 -11.18
C PHE A 169 0.43 4.99 -9.79
N VAL A 170 -0.44 4.77 -8.81
CA VAL A 170 -0.08 4.28 -7.49
C VAL A 170 -0.98 3.10 -7.14
N THR A 171 -0.38 2.01 -6.69
CA THR A 171 -1.05 0.94 -5.95
C THR A 171 -0.57 1.02 -4.51
N TYR A 172 -1.50 1.15 -3.58
CA TYR A 172 -1.22 1.29 -2.16
C TYR A 172 -1.99 0.22 -1.40
N ASP A 173 -1.27 -0.75 -0.86
CA ASP A 173 -1.83 -1.90 -0.18
C ASP A 173 -1.47 -1.85 1.31
N ILE A 174 -2.48 -1.92 2.18
CA ILE A 174 -2.33 -2.01 3.62
C ILE A 174 -2.74 -3.41 4.05
N PHE A 175 -1.84 -4.16 4.68
CA PHE A 175 -2.12 -5.46 5.26
C PHE A 175 -2.02 -5.36 6.78
N LEU A 176 -3.13 -5.63 7.47
CA LEU A 176 -3.21 -5.61 8.92
C LEU A 176 -3.36 -7.02 9.48
N ASN A 177 -2.59 -7.33 10.52
CA ASN A 177 -2.68 -8.58 11.26
C ASN A 177 -3.87 -8.51 12.24
N PRO A 178 -4.94 -9.30 12.05
CA PRO A 178 -6.12 -9.26 12.92
C PRO A 178 -5.79 -9.64 14.38
N THR A 179 -4.77 -10.47 14.62
CA THR A 179 -4.35 -10.83 15.99
C THR A 179 -3.75 -9.67 16.77
N TYR A 180 -3.20 -8.67 16.08
CA TYR A 180 -2.78 -7.41 16.71
C TYR A 180 -3.98 -6.69 17.35
N PHE A 181 -5.16 -6.83 16.77
CA PHE A 181 -6.41 -6.19 17.19
C PHE A 181 -7.30 -7.09 18.07
N GLY A 182 -6.77 -8.20 18.58
CA GLY A 182 -7.49 -9.07 19.53
C GLY A 182 -8.46 -10.07 18.88
N PHE A 183 -8.26 -10.38 17.60
CA PHE A 183 -8.93 -11.50 16.91
C PHE A 183 -8.03 -12.75 16.89
N GLY A 184 -8.59 -13.90 16.54
CA GLY A 184 -7.83 -15.15 16.39
C GLY A 184 -7.02 -15.20 15.09
N ASP A 185 -5.97 -16.04 15.07
CA ASP A 185 -5.24 -16.40 13.84
C ASP A 185 -6.01 -17.47 13.06
N GLU A 186 -6.91 -17.01 12.21
CA GLU A 186 -7.84 -17.89 11.49
C GLU A 186 -7.24 -18.33 10.15
N GLY A 187 -6.93 -19.62 10.04
CA GLY A 187 -6.51 -20.26 8.80
C GLY A 187 -7.65 -21.02 8.14
N ALA A 188 -7.89 -20.75 6.85
CA ALA A 188 -8.84 -21.47 6.01
C ALA A 188 -8.51 -21.24 4.53
N ASN A 189 -9.18 -21.96 3.62
CA ASN A 189 -9.18 -21.56 2.21
C ASN A 189 -9.91 -20.21 2.03
N TRP A 190 -9.80 -19.60 0.85
CA TRP A 190 -10.29 -18.23 0.68
C TRP A 190 -11.80 -18.10 0.87
N ALA A 191 -12.59 -19.00 0.28
CA ALA A 191 -14.06 -18.96 0.33
C ALA A 191 -14.64 -19.36 1.69
N SER A 192 -13.93 -20.23 2.43
CA SER A 192 -14.37 -20.71 3.75
C SER A 192 -13.75 -19.94 4.92
N ASN A 193 -13.08 -18.81 4.65
CA ASN A 193 -12.45 -18.00 5.69
C ASN A 193 -13.52 -17.21 6.47
N PRO A 194 -13.48 -17.17 7.81
CA PRO A 194 -14.46 -16.39 8.58
C PRO A 194 -14.48 -14.88 8.27
N TRP A 195 -13.42 -14.33 7.67
CA TRP A 195 -13.35 -12.94 7.19
C TRP A 195 -13.93 -12.73 5.79
N HIS A 196 -14.31 -13.81 5.10
CA HIS A 196 -14.94 -13.75 3.78
C HIS A 196 -16.30 -13.03 3.84
N LYS A 197 -16.64 -12.27 2.79
CA LYS A 197 -17.85 -11.42 2.76
C LYS A 197 -19.15 -12.17 3.09
N ASP A 198 -19.25 -13.44 2.69
CA ASP A 198 -20.45 -14.27 2.88
C ASP A 198 -20.52 -14.91 4.28
N LEU A 199 -19.41 -14.87 5.04
CA LEU A 199 -19.30 -15.53 6.35
C LEU A 199 -19.15 -14.53 7.50
N ILE A 200 -18.61 -13.34 7.22
CA ILE A 200 -18.26 -12.33 8.25
C ILE A 200 -19.47 -11.85 9.05
N ALA A 201 -20.68 -11.87 8.46
CA ALA A 201 -21.91 -11.48 9.14
C ALA A 201 -22.23 -12.31 10.39
N ARG A 202 -21.60 -13.48 10.56
CA ARG A 202 -21.73 -14.34 11.74
C ARG A 202 -20.99 -13.80 12.96
N ASP A 203 -20.08 -12.85 12.79
CA ASP A 203 -19.31 -12.23 13.88
C ASP A 203 -19.42 -10.70 13.82
N PRO A 204 -20.30 -10.09 14.65
CA PRO A 204 -20.48 -8.64 14.68
C PRO A 204 -19.21 -7.85 15.02
N ARG A 205 -18.25 -8.45 15.75
CA ARG A 205 -16.98 -7.78 16.06
C ARG A 205 -16.14 -7.58 14.82
N LYS A 206 -16.13 -8.57 13.92
CA LYS A 206 -15.40 -8.49 12.63
C LYS A 206 -16.06 -7.48 11.70
N VAL A 207 -17.38 -7.48 11.61
CA VAL A 207 -18.12 -6.48 10.83
C VAL A 207 -17.77 -5.06 11.29
N ASN A 208 -17.86 -4.80 12.60
CA ASN A 208 -17.50 -3.49 13.16
C ASN A 208 -16.03 -3.12 12.89
N PHE A 209 -15.11 -4.08 12.98
CA PHE A 209 -13.70 -3.85 12.65
C PHE A 209 -13.51 -3.43 11.19
N MET A 210 -14.16 -4.12 10.25
CA MET A 210 -14.06 -3.80 8.82
C MET A 210 -14.67 -2.43 8.48
N GLU A 211 -15.79 -2.07 9.10
CA GLU A 211 -16.39 -0.73 8.93
C GLU A 211 -15.50 0.38 9.51
N GLN A 212 -14.84 0.14 10.64
CA GLN A 212 -13.84 1.07 11.18
C GLN A 212 -12.64 1.22 10.24
N LEU A 213 -12.15 0.12 9.65
CA LEU A 213 -11.09 0.19 8.65
C LEU A 213 -11.53 0.99 7.42
N ARG A 214 -12.76 0.76 6.93
CA ARG A 214 -13.33 1.53 5.83
C ARG A 214 -13.32 3.03 6.13
N SER A 215 -13.83 3.41 7.30
CA SER A 215 -13.83 4.81 7.73
C SER A 215 -12.42 5.41 7.83
N ARG A 216 -11.46 4.68 8.42
CA ARG A 216 -10.08 5.15 8.60
C ARG A 216 -9.28 5.22 7.32
N HIS A 217 -9.54 4.35 6.35
CA HIS A 217 -8.77 4.25 5.11
C HIS A 217 -9.36 5.10 3.97
N ALA A 218 -10.63 5.53 4.07
CA ALA A 218 -11.22 6.43 3.08
C ALA A 218 -10.45 7.76 2.90
N PRO A 219 -9.96 8.45 3.96
CA PRO A 219 -9.13 9.64 3.80
C PRO A 219 -7.77 9.37 3.13
N ILE A 220 -7.18 8.18 3.35
CA ILE A 220 -5.95 7.76 2.68
C ILE A 220 -6.19 7.68 1.17
N TYR A 221 -7.26 6.99 0.77
CA TYR A 221 -7.64 6.89 -0.63
C TYR A 221 -7.96 8.26 -1.26
N ALA A 222 -8.68 9.13 -0.55
CA ALA A 222 -8.96 10.49 -1.01
C ALA A 222 -7.68 11.29 -1.26
N ALA A 223 -6.68 11.19 -0.37
CA ALA A 223 -5.38 11.83 -0.55
C ALA A 223 -4.59 11.26 -1.74
N LEU A 224 -4.66 9.94 -1.97
CA LEU A 224 -4.05 9.32 -3.16
C LEU A 224 -4.71 9.86 -4.45
N ARG A 225 -6.04 9.95 -4.48
CA ARG A 225 -6.77 10.50 -5.62
C ARG A 225 -6.39 11.94 -5.91
N SER A 226 -6.39 12.81 -4.90
CA SER A 226 -6.06 14.23 -5.09
C SER A 226 -4.63 14.48 -5.54
N THR A 227 -3.72 13.52 -5.35
CA THR A 227 -2.30 13.68 -5.66
C THR A 227 -1.92 13.05 -7.00
N PHE A 228 -2.64 12.03 -7.45
CA PHE A 228 -2.30 11.24 -8.65
C PHE A 228 -3.32 11.38 -9.80
N GLN A 229 -4.44 12.07 -9.60
CA GLN A 229 -5.37 12.53 -10.65
C GLN A 229 -5.20 14.03 -10.87
#